data_AF-A0A6G5A7A2-F1
#
_entry.id   AF-A0A6G5A7A2-F1
#
_cell.length_a   1.000
_cell.length_b   1.000
_cell.length_c   1.000
_cell.angle_alpha   90.00
_cell.angle_beta   90.00
_cell.angle_gamma   90.00
#
_symmetry.space_group_name_H-M   'P 1'
#
loop_
_entity.id
_entity.type
_entity.pdbx_description
1 polymer ?
#
loop_
_entity_poly.entity_id
_entity_poly.type
_entity_poly.pdbx_seq_one_letter_code
_entity_poly.pdbx_strand_id
1 'polypeptide(L)'
;LFNRTICGGKGNDFVTEAKCQAVCLHIHRPVCSLPPKPGPCLGSQQRWYFDDHRNTCKKFQNNRCGKNYNAFTSMYQCMKRCSYMKPASGSIHTEHSSSGHMFKKNSFEHLIATS
;
A
#
# COMPACT_ATOMS: atom_id res chain seq x y z
N LEU A 1 -13.25 23.57 -13.35
CA LEU A 1 -14.18 22.52 -12.91
C LEU A 1 -14.10 21.37 -13.91
N PHE A 2 -13.65 20.18 -13.48
CA PHE A 2 -13.48 19.02 -14.36
C PHE A 2 -14.85 18.37 -14.63
N ASN A 3 -15.47 18.74 -15.75
CA ASN A 3 -16.71 18.12 -16.22
C ASN A 3 -16.34 16.85 -17.01
N ARG A 4 -16.44 15.68 -16.38
CA ARG A 4 -16.06 14.40 -17.02
C ARG A 4 -17.24 13.81 -17.77
N THR A 5 -17.43 14.25 -19.00
CA THR A 5 -18.35 13.65 -19.98
C THR A 5 -17.64 12.64 -20.90
N ILE A 6 -16.67 11.86 -20.42
CA ILE A 6 -15.91 10.92 -21.26
C ILE A 6 -16.08 9.49 -20.74
N CYS A 7 -16.99 8.76 -21.38
CA CYS A 7 -17.13 7.32 -21.23
C CYS A 7 -16.06 6.62 -22.09
N GLY A 8 -15.25 5.73 -21.49
CA GLY A 8 -14.18 4.98 -22.17
C GLY A 8 -12.83 4.89 -21.45
N GLY A 9 -12.76 5.20 -20.15
CA GLY A 9 -11.50 5.39 -19.41
C GLY A 9 -10.59 4.15 -19.38
N LYS A 10 -9.45 4.22 -20.10
CA LYS A 10 -8.36 3.23 -20.07
C LYS A 10 -7.44 3.35 -18.82
N GLY A 11 -7.92 3.93 -17.71
CA GLY A 11 -7.19 3.97 -16.43
C GLY A 11 -6.45 5.27 -16.07
N ASN A 12 -6.53 6.32 -16.90
CA ASN A 12 -5.92 7.63 -16.60
C ASN A 12 -6.90 8.64 -15.98
N ASP A 13 -8.00 8.16 -15.40
CA ASP A 13 -9.03 9.01 -14.80
C ASP A 13 -8.99 8.92 -13.27
N PHE A 14 -8.48 9.97 -12.60
CA PHE A 14 -8.26 9.95 -11.15
C PHE A 14 -9.15 10.96 -10.43
N VAL A 15 -9.75 10.53 -9.31
CA VAL A 15 -10.64 11.35 -8.48
C VAL A 15 -9.89 12.50 -7.81
N THR A 16 -8.61 12.30 -7.46
CA THR A 16 -7.76 13.31 -6.81
C THR A 16 -6.40 13.43 -7.49
N GLU A 17 -5.82 14.62 -7.42
CA GLU A 17 -4.45 14.87 -7.88
C GLU A 17 -3.45 13.98 -7.14
N ALA A 18 -3.59 13.82 -5.81
CA ALA A 18 -2.74 12.93 -5.03
C ALA A 18 -2.78 11.48 -5.54
N LYS A 19 -3.94 10.99 -5.99
CA LYS A 19 -4.07 9.65 -6.58
C LYS A 19 -3.45 9.59 -7.98
N CYS A 20 -3.63 10.63 -8.79
CA CYS A 20 -2.96 10.78 -10.09
C CYS A 20 -1.44 10.73 -9.92
N GLN A 21 -0.89 11.55 -9.03
CA GLN A 21 0.55 11.61 -8.74
C GLN A 21 1.07 10.28 -8.16
N ALA A 22 0.33 9.64 -7.26
CA ALA A 22 0.73 8.35 -6.70
C ALA A 22 0.73 7.20 -7.72
N VAL A 23 -0.02 7.30 -8.82
CA VAL A 23 -0.04 6.28 -9.88
C VAL A 23 0.94 6.63 -11.01
N CYS A 24 0.95 7.89 -11.46
CA CYS A 24 1.71 8.34 -12.63
C CYS A 24 3.10 8.88 -12.31
N LEU A 25 3.30 9.51 -11.13
CA LEU A 25 4.60 10.04 -10.70
C LEU A 25 5.36 9.08 -9.78
N HIS A 26 4.80 7.90 -9.50
CA HIS A 26 5.50 6.89 -8.71
C HIS A 26 6.62 6.23 -9.51
N ILE A 27 7.74 6.95 -9.52
CA ILE A 27 9.14 6.55 -9.67
C ILE A 27 9.35 5.12 -10.14
N HIS A 28 9.97 4.98 -11.31
CA HIS A 28 10.70 3.81 -11.80
C HIS A 28 11.23 2.97 -10.63
N ARG A 29 10.50 1.93 -10.25
CA ARG A 29 11.01 0.85 -9.41
C ARG A 29 11.36 -0.25 -10.40
N PRO A 30 12.59 -0.28 -10.96
CA PRO A 30 12.89 -1.12 -12.11
C PRO A 30 12.60 -2.58 -11.80
N VAL A 31 12.85 -3.00 -10.56
CA VAL A 31 12.53 -4.32 -10.01
C VAL A 31 11.03 -4.66 -10.10
N CYS A 32 10.15 -3.71 -9.78
CA CYS A 32 8.71 -3.94 -9.72
C CYS A 32 8.04 -3.96 -11.10
N SER A 33 8.68 -3.37 -12.10
CA SER A 33 8.25 -3.42 -13.51
C SER A 33 8.87 -4.59 -14.29
N LEU A 34 9.77 -5.38 -13.68
CA LEU A 34 10.31 -6.55 -14.35
C LEU A 34 9.21 -7.61 -14.50
N PRO A 35 9.05 -8.24 -15.68
CA PRO A 35 8.17 -9.39 -15.82
C PRO A 35 8.63 -10.50 -14.87
N PRO A 36 7.72 -11.20 -14.16
CA PRO A 36 8.10 -12.29 -13.28
C PRO A 36 8.77 -13.41 -14.08
N LYS A 37 9.95 -13.86 -13.64
CA LYS A 37 10.71 -14.92 -14.33
C LYS A 37 10.65 -16.24 -13.56
N PRO A 38 9.65 -17.11 -13.79
CA PRO A 38 9.60 -18.42 -13.13
C PRO A 38 10.67 -19.37 -13.68
N GLY A 39 11.30 -20.15 -12.81
CA GLY A 39 12.20 -21.24 -13.22
C GLY A 39 12.19 -22.40 -12.23
N PRO A 40 12.76 -23.56 -12.58
CA PRO A 40 12.75 -24.74 -11.72
C PRO A 40 13.50 -24.48 -10.41
N CYS A 41 13.02 -25.10 -9.35
CA CYS A 41 13.60 -25.04 -8.02
C CYS A 41 13.72 -26.43 -7.40
N LEU A 42 14.87 -26.72 -6.78
CA LEU A 42 15.18 -28.00 -6.11
C LEU A 42 14.69 -28.02 -4.64
N GLY A 43 13.68 -27.23 -4.31
CA GLY A 43 13.13 -27.12 -2.96
C GLY A 43 11.92 -26.19 -2.89
N SER A 44 11.26 -26.13 -1.73
CA SER A 44 10.04 -25.35 -1.48
C SER A 44 10.33 -23.91 -1.02
N GLN A 45 11.04 -23.12 -1.83
CA GLN A 45 11.14 -21.68 -1.56
C GLN A 45 9.97 -20.92 -2.19
N GLN A 46 8.88 -20.75 -1.43
CA GLN A 46 7.75 -19.93 -1.87
C GLN A 46 8.22 -18.48 -2.07
N ARG A 47 8.09 -17.95 -3.29
CA ARG A 47 8.40 -16.55 -3.63
C ARG A 47 7.16 -15.80 -4.07
N TRP A 48 7.22 -14.48 -3.97
CA TRP A 48 6.18 -13.55 -4.41
C TRP A 48 6.72 -12.64 -5.50
N TYR A 49 5.90 -12.31 -6.49
CA TYR A 49 6.22 -11.28 -7.49
C TYR A 49 5.15 -10.20 -7.48
N PHE A 50 5.52 -9.00 -7.88
CA PHE A 50 4.59 -7.89 -8.07
C PHE A 50 3.96 -7.96 -9.47
N ASP A 51 2.63 -7.91 -9.50
CA ASP A 51 1.78 -7.70 -10.68
C ASP A 51 1.43 -6.21 -10.70
N ASP A 52 2.11 -5.46 -11.56
CA ASP A 52 1.99 -4.01 -11.69
C ASP A 52 0.62 -3.59 -12.22
N HIS A 53 0.06 -4.35 -13.17
CA HIS A 53 -1.28 -4.13 -13.69
C HIS A 53 -2.36 -4.20 -12.61
N ARG A 54 -2.19 -5.07 -11.62
CA ARG A 54 -3.14 -5.22 -10.49
C ARG A 54 -2.69 -4.49 -9.23
N ASN A 55 -1.50 -3.89 -9.24
CA ASN A 55 -0.84 -3.31 -8.07
C ASN A 55 -0.90 -4.24 -6.85
N THR A 56 -0.55 -5.51 -7.04
CA THR A 56 -0.62 -6.51 -5.97
C THR A 56 0.48 -7.56 -6.12
N CYS A 57 0.77 -8.27 -5.03
CA CYS A 57 1.77 -9.33 -5.02
C CYS A 57 1.10 -10.70 -5.11
N LYS A 58 1.64 -11.56 -5.97
CA LYS A 58 1.16 -12.92 -6.22
C LYS A 58 2.23 -13.95 -5.91
N LYS A 59 1.81 -15.14 -5.52
CA LYS A 59 2.72 -16.28 -5.32
C LYS A 59 3.17 -16.85 -6.66
N PHE A 60 4.44 -17.25 -6.75
CA PHE A 60 4.85 -18.24 -7.75
C PHE A 60 4.20 -19.59 -7.44
N GLN A 61 3.96 -20.39 -8.48
CA GLN A 61 3.48 -21.77 -8.32
C GLN A 61 4.51 -22.63 -7.58
N ASN A 62 4.04 -23.72 -6.95
CA ASN A 62 4.91 -24.68 -6.27
C ASN A 62 6.03 -25.17 -7.23
N ASN A 63 7.23 -25.37 -6.68
CA ASN A 63 8.45 -25.76 -7.41
C ASN A 63 8.95 -24.74 -8.45
N ARG A 64 8.35 -23.54 -8.55
CA ARG A 64 8.85 -22.44 -9.37
C ARG A 64 9.49 -21.38 -8.48
N CYS A 65 10.78 -21.14 -8.70
CA CYS A 65 11.52 -20.04 -8.08
C CYS A 65 11.53 -18.82 -9.00
N GLY A 66 11.41 -17.63 -8.41
CA GLY A 66 11.59 -16.37 -9.13
C GLY A 66 13.07 -16.12 -9.42
N LYS A 67 13.44 -16.06 -10.71
CA LYS A 67 14.84 -16.01 -11.19
C LYS A 67 15.35 -14.60 -11.46
N ASN A 68 14.54 -13.57 -11.23
CA ASN A 68 14.95 -12.17 -11.34
C ASN A 68 14.56 -11.40 -10.06
N TYR A 69 14.87 -10.11 -10.02
CA TYR A 69 14.65 -9.29 -8.82
C TYR A 69 13.18 -9.08 -8.47
N ASN A 70 12.23 -9.34 -9.38
CA ASN A 70 10.80 -9.40 -9.05
C ASN A 70 10.45 -10.73 -8.37
N ALA A 71 11.14 -11.04 -7.27
CA ALA A 71 11.03 -12.28 -6.51
C ALA A 71 11.35 -12.04 -5.02
N PHE A 72 10.31 -11.79 -4.24
CA PHE A 72 10.39 -11.49 -2.81
C PHE A 72 10.11 -12.72 -1.95
N THR A 73 10.63 -12.74 -0.73
CA THR A 73 10.43 -13.86 0.22
C THR A 73 9.07 -13.80 0.91
N SER A 74 8.43 -12.63 0.97
CA SER A 74 7.10 -12.46 1.56
C SER A 74 6.21 -11.48 0.79
N MET A 75 4.90 -11.66 0.91
CA MET A 75 3.90 -10.73 0.37
C MET A 75 4.10 -9.32 0.93
N TYR A 76 4.38 -9.22 2.23
CA TYR A 76 4.60 -7.92 2.88
C TYR A 76 5.79 -7.17 2.30
N GLN A 77 6.95 -7.83 2.11
CA GLN A 77 8.11 -7.17 1.51
C GLN A 77 7.83 -6.72 0.07
N CYS A 78 7.15 -7.56 -0.71
CA CYS A 78 6.74 -7.24 -2.06
C CYS A 78 5.81 -6.01 -2.09
N MET A 79 4.74 -6.01 -1.29
CA MET A 79 3.78 -4.89 -1.23
C MET A 79 4.45 -3.62 -0.74
N LYS A 80 5.21 -3.68 0.36
CA LYS A 80 5.97 -2.53 0.89
C LYS A 80 6.94 -1.95 -0.15
N ARG A 81 7.59 -2.81 -0.95
CA ARG A 81 8.60 -2.40 -1.92
C ARG A 81 8.03 -1.90 -3.23
N CYS A 82 6.88 -2.40 -3.66
CA CYS A 82 6.36 -2.21 -5.02
C CYS A 82 4.98 -1.55 -5.11
N SER A 83 4.10 -1.67 -4.11
CA SER A 83 2.78 -1.05 -4.20
C SER A 83 2.88 0.48 -4.16
N TYR A 84 1.96 1.15 -4.87
CA TYR A 84 1.73 2.59 -4.74
C TYR A 84 0.77 2.93 -3.59
N MET A 85 0.20 1.93 -2.93
CA MET A 85 -0.64 2.10 -1.75
C MET A 85 0.26 2.07 -0.52
N LYS A 86 0.46 3.23 0.13
CA LYS A 86 1.05 3.22 1.48
C LYS A 86 0.15 2.35 2.36
N PRO A 87 0.69 1.36 3.10
CA PRO A 87 -0.12 0.67 4.10
C PRO A 87 -0.70 1.76 5.00
N ALA A 88 -2.02 1.74 5.21
CA ALA A 88 -2.67 2.71 6.07
C ALA A 88 -1.89 2.78 7.38
N SER A 89 -1.40 3.98 7.71
CA SER A 89 -0.86 4.27 9.03
C SER A 89 -2.01 4.08 10.02
N GLY A 90 -2.20 2.85 10.50
CA GLY A 90 -3.39 2.48 11.26
C GLY A 90 -3.58 0.98 11.42
N SER A 91 -2.49 0.24 11.70
CA SER A 91 -2.50 -1.10 12.32
C SER A 91 -1.09 -1.39 12.84
N ILE A 92 -0.65 -0.52 13.74
CA ILE A 92 0.51 -0.76 14.59
C ILE A 92 -0.07 -1.33 15.89
N HIS A 93 -0.18 -2.64 16.01
CA HIS A 93 -0.07 -3.27 17.33
C HIS A 93 1.43 -3.44 17.59
N THR A 94 2.06 -2.38 18.07
CA THR A 94 3.30 -2.51 18.83
C THR A 94 2.96 -1.97 20.20
N GLU A 95 3.20 -2.79 21.22
CA GLU A 95 3.22 -2.33 22.61
C GLU A 95 4.23 -1.20 22.72
N HIS A 96 3.76 0.03 22.72
CA HIS A 96 4.49 1.15 23.28
C HIS A 96 3.58 1.84 24.28
N SER A 97 3.94 1.64 25.55
CA SER A 97 3.45 2.40 26.69
C SER A 97 3.35 3.88 26.34
N SER A 98 2.15 4.42 26.45
CA SER A 98 1.88 5.85 26.44
C SER A 98 0.64 6.06 27.29
N SER A 99 0.86 6.20 28.59
CA SER A 99 -0.15 6.73 29.51
C SER A 99 -0.64 8.07 28.99
N GLY A 100 -1.93 8.12 28.65
CA GLY A 100 -2.62 9.31 28.17
C GLY A 100 -4.12 9.13 28.30
N HIS A 101 -4.64 9.40 29.49
CA HIS A 101 -6.07 9.31 29.83
C HIS A 101 -6.91 10.26 28.98
N MET A 102 -7.89 9.73 28.26
CA MET A 102 -8.90 10.52 27.53
C MET A 102 -10.11 10.77 28.45
N PHE A 103 -10.17 11.91 29.12
CA PHE A 103 -11.41 12.43 29.70
C PHE A 103 -11.95 13.55 28.80
N LYS A 104 -13.10 13.28 28.16
CA LYS A 104 -13.96 14.30 27.55
C LYS A 104 -14.28 15.37 28.59
N LYS A 105 -14.08 16.65 28.26
CA LYS A 105 -14.85 17.74 28.87
C LYS A 105 -15.56 18.50 27.75
N ASN A 106 -16.89 18.37 27.79
CA ASN A 106 -17.82 19.18 27.03
C ASN A 106 -17.87 20.58 27.65
N SER A 107 -18.11 21.60 26.82
CA SER A 107 -18.04 23.03 27.15
C SER A 107 -19.38 23.57 27.70
N PHE A 108 -19.34 24.78 28.31
CA PHE A 108 -20.44 25.66 28.79
C PHE A 108 -21.02 25.27 30.18
N GLU A 109 -21.18 26.13 31.19
CA GLU A 109 -21.29 27.59 31.30
C GLU A 109 -20.87 28.07 32.72
N HIS A 110 -20.76 29.38 32.83
CA HIS A 110 -20.46 30.25 33.97
C HIS A 110 -21.41 30.05 35.17
N LEU A 111 -20.95 30.33 36.40
CA LEU A 111 -21.69 31.09 37.41
C LEU A 111 -20.73 31.52 38.54
N ILE A 112 -20.61 32.83 38.67
CA ILE A 112 -19.96 33.59 39.75
C ILE A 112 -20.98 33.80 40.87
N ALA A 113 -20.55 33.64 42.13
CA ALA A 113 -21.08 34.25 43.37
C ALA A 113 -20.75 33.29 44.55
N THR A 114 -20.33 33.68 45.74
CA THR A 114 -20.08 34.94 46.46
C THR A 114 -19.50 34.51 47.82
N SER A 115 -18.57 35.31 48.35
CA SER A 115 -18.26 35.49 49.79
C SER A 115 -17.84 34.31 50.65
#